data_AF-A0A257VLR6-F1
#
_entry.id   AF-A0A257VLR6-F1
#
_cell.length_a   1.000
_cell.length_b   1.000
_cell.length_c   1.000
_cell.angle_alpha   90.00
_cell.angle_beta   90.00
_cell.angle_gamma   90.00
#
_symmetry.space_group_name_H-M   'P 1'
#
loop_
_entity.id
_entity.type
_entity.pdbx_description
1 polymer ?
#
loop_
_entity_poly.entity_id
_entity_poly.type
_entity_poly.pdbx_seq_one_letter_code
_entity_poly.pdbx_strand_id
1 'polypeptide(L)'
;MDRLLNVVAGMSVLLIGLVFFAIRRAHIRVEYSVSWLSAALVMLVLSQWQWALRQVAEFLGVNNAPFALLLIILSLFLIVFFRFSVIISDLKDANIALTQKLAIIEYQLQHVQEKQSPSRDA
;
A
#
# COMPACT_ATOMS: atom_id res chain seq x y z
N MET A 1 -27.65 10.98 -15.62
CA MET A 1 -26.17 10.84 -15.73
C MET A 1 -25.43 11.67 -14.68
N ASP A 2 -25.81 12.92 -14.43
CA ASP A 2 -25.05 13.87 -13.58
C ASP A 2 -24.93 13.44 -12.10
N ARG A 3 -25.93 12.71 -11.60
CA ARG A 3 -25.93 12.19 -10.22
C ARG A 3 -24.83 11.14 -9.98
N LEU A 4 -24.59 10.26 -10.96
CA LEU A 4 -23.53 9.25 -10.87
C LEU A 4 -22.14 9.89 -10.95
N LEU A 5 -21.98 10.90 -11.82
CA LEU A 5 -20.73 11.65 -11.94
C LEU A 5 -20.41 12.42 -10.64
N ASN A 6 -21.41 13.04 -10.01
CA ASN A 6 -21.23 13.75 -8.74
C ASN A 6 -20.90 12.81 -7.58
N VAL A 7 -21.49 11.61 -7.54
CA VAL A 7 -21.17 10.60 -6.52
C VAL A 7 -19.75 10.09 -6.69
N VAL A 8 -19.32 9.81 -7.93
CA VAL A 8 -17.95 9.38 -8.22
C VAL A 8 -16.95 10.49 -7.89
N ALA A 9 -17.24 11.73 -8.26
CA ALA A 9 -16.39 12.88 -7.94
C ALA A 9 -16.27 13.11 -6.43
N GLY A 10 -17.39 13.04 -5.69
CA GLY A 10 -17.39 13.12 -4.23
C GLY A 10 -16.57 12.00 -3.58
N MET A 11 -16.71 10.77 -4.09
CA MET A 11 -15.96 9.61 -3.59
C MET A 11 -14.45 9.74 -3.87
N SER A 12 -14.05 10.27 -5.03
CA SER A 12 -12.65 10.59 -5.34
C SER A 12 -12.06 11.65 -4.43
N VAL A 13 -12.79 12.74 -4.15
CA VAL A 13 -12.33 13.79 -3.23
C VAL A 13 -12.18 13.25 -1.80
N LEU A 14 -13.14 12.42 -1.36
CA LEU A 14 -13.09 11.79 -0.04
C LEU A 14 -11.90 10.83 0.07
N LEU A 15 -11.62 10.05 -0.98
CA LEU A 15 -10.47 9.14 -1.03
C LEU A 15 -9.15 9.92 -1.02
N ILE A 16 -9.04 11.02 -1.77
CA ILE A 16 -7.87 11.92 -1.73
C ILE A 16 -7.68 12.49 -0.31
N GLY A 17 -8.74 12.98 0.32
CA GLY A 17 -8.70 13.51 1.69
C GLY A 17 -8.27 12.46 2.72
N LEU A 18 -8.77 11.23 2.59
CA LEU A 18 -8.44 10.12 3.47
C LEU A 18 -6.98 9.68 3.29
N VAL A 19 -6.49 9.61 2.04
CA VAL A 19 -5.08 9.37 1.74
C VAL A 19 -4.21 10.49 2.33
N PHE A 20 -4.58 11.76 2.16
CA PHE A 20 -3.83 12.89 2.73
C PHE A 20 -3.80 12.86 4.25
N PHE A 21 -4.92 12.49 4.88
CA PHE A 21 -5.02 12.33 6.33
C PHE A 21 -4.19 11.15 6.84
N ALA A 22 -4.21 10.01 6.14
CA ALA A 22 -3.40 8.84 6.45
C ALA A 22 -1.90 9.15 6.33
N ILE A 23 -1.50 9.91 5.31
CA ILE A 23 -0.13 10.39 5.11
C ILE A 23 0.29 11.37 6.22
N ARG A 24 -0.60 12.28 6.62
CA ARG A 24 -0.29 13.31 7.63
C ARG A 24 -0.27 12.76 9.06
N ARG A 25 -1.07 11.73 9.35
CA ARG A 25 -1.25 11.20 10.72
C ARG A 25 -0.32 10.04 11.04
N ALA A 26 0.11 9.29 10.03
CA ALA A 26 1.07 8.22 10.22
C ALA A 26 2.44 8.74 9.75
N HIS A 27 3.43 8.76 10.64
CA HIS A 27 4.85 9.04 10.37
C HIS A 27 5.48 7.98 9.42
N ILE A 28 4.78 7.62 8.36
CA ILE A 28 5.15 6.59 7.39
C ILE A 28 6.21 7.21 6.48
N ARG A 29 7.34 6.51 6.34
CA ARG A 29 8.42 6.86 5.41
C ARG A 29 7.81 7.19 4.04
N VAL A 30 8.15 8.38 3.54
CA VAL A 30 7.65 9.03 2.31
C VAL A 30 7.56 8.07 1.11
N GLU A 31 8.41 7.05 1.07
CA GLU A 31 8.49 6.00 0.05
C GLU A 31 7.16 5.28 -0.25
N TYR A 32 6.32 5.00 0.77
CA TYR A 32 5.07 4.25 0.56
C TYR A 32 3.90 5.13 0.08
N SER A 33 3.92 6.41 0.46
CA SER A 33 2.89 7.38 0.10
C SER A 33 2.99 7.85 -1.35
N VAL A 34 4.21 7.84 -1.92
CA VAL A 34 4.46 8.23 -3.31
C VAL A 34 3.69 7.35 -4.30
N SER A 35 3.57 6.05 -4.04
CA SER A 35 2.83 5.13 -4.92
C SER A 35 1.33 5.46 -4.98
N TRP A 36 0.71 5.79 -3.84
CA TRP A 36 -0.69 6.22 -3.77
C TRP A 36 -0.91 7.61 -4.37
N LEU A 37 0.01 8.55 -4.12
CA LEU A 37 -0.06 9.89 -4.69
C LEU A 37 0.07 9.85 -6.22
N SER A 38 0.95 8.98 -6.73
CA SER A 38 1.15 8.75 -8.16
C SER A 38 -0.09 8.10 -8.77
N ALA A 39 -0.67 7.08 -8.13
CA ALA A 39 -1.91 6.45 -8.58
C ALA A 39 -3.08 7.45 -8.61
N ALA A 40 -3.23 8.28 -7.57
CA ALA A 40 -4.26 9.32 -7.49
C ALA A 40 -4.07 10.41 -8.57
N LEU A 41 -2.82 10.82 -8.82
CA LEU A 41 -2.48 11.78 -9.85
C LEU A 41 -2.78 11.23 -11.25
N VAL A 42 -2.37 9.98 -11.52
CA VAL A 42 -2.67 9.28 -12.78
C VAL A 42 -4.19 9.16 -12.97
N MET A 43 -4.93 8.80 -11.93
CA MET A 43 -6.39 8.78 -11.95
C MET A 43 -7.00 10.14 -12.29
N LEU A 44 -6.52 11.21 -11.66
CA LEU A 44 -7.03 12.56 -11.84
C LEU A 44 -6.78 13.04 -13.28
N VAL A 45 -5.58 12.79 -13.81
CA VAL A 45 -5.21 13.09 -15.19
C VAL A 45 -6.05 12.28 -16.19
N LEU A 46 -6.21 10.97 -15.97
CA LEU A 46 -7.05 10.13 -16.83
C LEU A 46 -8.52 10.56 -16.81
N SER A 47 -9.04 10.97 -15.64
CA SER A 47 -10.43 11.41 -15.49
C SER A 47 -10.74 12.66 -16.29
N GLN A 48 -9.77 13.56 -16.50
CA GLN A 48 -9.97 14.78 -17.30
C GLN A 48 -9.77 14.52 -18.81
N TRP A 49 -9.10 13.42 -19.17
CA TRP A 49 -8.74 13.12 -20.55
C TRP A 49 -9.80 12.24 -21.24
N GLN A 50 -10.96 12.82 -21.55
CA GLN A 50 -12.07 12.10 -22.19
C GLN A 50 -11.70 11.41 -23.51
N TRP A 51 -10.72 11.92 -24.24
CA TRP A 51 -10.24 11.31 -25.48
C TRP A 51 -9.51 9.99 -25.24
N ALA A 52 -8.57 9.94 -24.28
CA ALA A 52 -7.86 8.71 -23.92
C ALA A 52 -8.83 7.63 -23.41
N LEU A 53 -9.86 8.06 -22.70
CA LEU A 53 -10.93 7.19 -22.21
C LEU A 53 -11.76 6.53 -23.31
N ARG A 54 -12.10 7.28 -24.37
CA ARG A 54 -12.80 6.72 -25.52
C ARG A 54 -11.93 5.70 -26.26
N GLN A 55 -10.65 6.00 -26.47
CA GLN A 55 -9.71 5.07 -27.10
C GLN A 55 -9.58 3.76 -26.33
N VAL A 56 -9.47 3.84 -24.99
CA VAL A 56 -9.39 2.63 -24.14
C VAL A 56 -10.73 1.89 -24.09
N ALA A 57 -11.86 2.60 -24.09
CA ALA A 57 -13.18 2.01 -24.14
C ALA A 57 -13.42 1.24 -25.47
N GLU A 58 -13.01 1.81 -26.59
CA GLU A 58 -13.03 1.15 -27.90
C GLU A 58 -12.10 -0.07 -27.94
N PHE A 59 -10.88 0.05 -27.41
CA PHE A 59 -9.94 -1.07 -27.31
C PHE A 59 -10.47 -2.23 -26.46
N LEU A 60 -11.14 -1.92 -25.34
CA LEU A 60 -11.77 -2.91 -24.47
C LEU A 60 -13.11 -3.43 -25.02
N GLY A 61 -13.64 -2.86 -26.11
CA GLY A 61 -14.95 -3.21 -26.66
C GLY A 61 -16.14 -2.76 -25.79
N VAL A 62 -15.93 -1.80 -24.90
CA VAL A 62 -16.91 -1.33 -23.92
C VAL A 62 -17.54 -0.02 -24.40
N ASN A 63 -18.80 -0.07 -24.82
CA ASN A 63 -19.50 1.10 -25.38
C ASN A 63 -19.81 2.23 -24.36
N ASN A 64 -19.48 2.04 -23.07
CA ASN A 64 -19.81 2.95 -21.99
C ASN A 64 -18.54 3.49 -21.31
N ALA A 65 -18.21 4.76 -21.55
CA ALA A 65 -17.06 5.46 -20.94
C ALA A 65 -16.94 5.32 -19.41
N PRO A 66 -18.03 5.32 -18.61
CA PRO A 66 -17.93 5.11 -17.16
C PRO A 66 -17.47 3.70 -16.76
N PHE A 67 -17.83 2.69 -17.57
CA PHE A 67 -17.49 1.30 -17.30
C PHE A 67 -16.01 1.03 -17.63
N ALA A 68 -15.49 1.66 -18.70
CA ALA A 68 -14.07 1.64 -19.03
C ALA A 68 -13.21 2.29 -17.93
N LEU A 69 -13.64 3.43 -17.38
CA LEU A 69 -13.02 4.02 -16.19
C LEU A 69 -12.93 3.03 -15.04
N LEU A 70 -14.05 2.38 -14.71
CA LEU A 70 -14.13 1.44 -13.59
C LEU A 70 -13.14 0.27 -13.76
N LEU A 71 -13.00 -0.27 -14.98
CA LEU A 71 -12.03 -1.33 -15.28
C LEU A 71 -10.57 -0.86 -15.13
N ILE A 72 -10.24 0.34 -15.62
CA ILE A 72 -8.90 0.91 -15.45
C ILE A 72 -8.58 1.09 -13.96
N ILE A 73 -9.52 1.64 -13.22
CA ILE A 73 -9.41 1.83 -11.77
C ILE A 73 -9.19 0.49 -11.07
N LEU A 74 -10.02 -0.51 -11.37
CA LEU A 74 -9.89 -1.84 -10.80
C LEU A 74 -8.51 -2.46 -11.10
N SER A 75 -8.04 -2.33 -12.33
CA SER A 75 -6.71 -2.81 -12.75
C SER A 75 -5.58 -2.13 -11.97
N LEU A 76 -5.62 -0.80 -11.83
CA LEU A 76 -4.65 -0.05 -11.03
C LEU A 76 -4.66 -0.49 -9.57
N PHE A 77 -5.85 -0.67 -8.98
CA PHE A 77 -5.99 -1.15 -7.60
C PHE A 77 -5.39 -2.55 -7.42
N LEU A 78 -5.61 -3.47 -8.37
CA LEU A 78 -5.00 -4.80 -8.32
C LEU A 78 -3.48 -4.74 -8.34
N ILE A 79 -2.88 -3.88 -9.18
CA ILE A 79 -1.43 -3.70 -9.25
C ILE A 79 -0.89 -3.16 -7.93
N VAL A 80 -1.57 -2.17 -7.34
CA VAL A 80 -1.19 -1.58 -6.05
C VAL A 80 -1.29 -2.62 -4.93
N PHE A 81 -2.37 -3.39 -4.88
CA PHE A 81 -2.53 -4.47 -3.91
C PHE A 81 -1.47 -5.56 -4.07
N PHE A 82 -1.14 -5.93 -5.30
CA PHE A 82 -0.07 -6.88 -5.56
C PHE A 82 1.27 -6.35 -5.01
N ARG A 83 1.61 -5.08 -5.29
CA ARG A 83 2.82 -4.46 -4.72
C ARG A 83 2.80 -4.45 -3.19
N PHE A 84 1.67 -4.15 -2.56
CA PHE A 84 1.58 -4.22 -1.10
C PHE A 84 1.76 -5.63 -0.57
N SER A 85 1.21 -6.63 -1.24
CA SER A 85 1.40 -8.03 -0.87
C SER A 85 2.88 -8.40 -0.81
N VAL A 86 3.66 -8.00 -1.83
CA VAL A 86 5.12 -8.22 -1.88
C VAL A 86 5.82 -7.52 -0.71
N ILE A 87 5.56 -6.23 -0.51
CA ILE A 87 6.18 -5.44 0.57
C ILE A 87 5.88 -6.03 1.95
N ILE A 88 4.63 -6.46 2.18
CA ILE A 88 4.22 -7.08 3.44
C ILE A 88 4.92 -8.43 3.63
N SER A 89 5.09 -9.20 2.55
CA SER A 89 5.83 -10.46 2.58
C SER A 89 7.29 -10.24 3.00
N ASP A 90 7.98 -9.29 2.35
CA ASP A 90 9.37 -8.98 2.67
C ASP A 90 9.53 -8.48 4.12
N LEU A 91 8.59 -7.66 4.58
CA LEU A 91 8.58 -7.15 5.95
C LEU A 91 8.37 -8.27 6.98
N LYS A 92 7.51 -9.24 6.67
CA LYS A 92 7.29 -10.42 7.49
C LYS A 92 8.58 -11.25 7.60
N ASP A 93 9.26 -11.49 6.49
CA ASP A 93 10.50 -12.26 6.47
C ASP A 93 11.62 -11.56 7.27
N ALA A 94 11.74 -10.25 7.13
CA ALA A 94 12.67 -9.45 7.93
C ALA A 94 12.37 -9.52 9.44
N ASN A 95 11.08 -9.50 9.82
CA ASN A 95 10.65 -9.61 11.22
C ASN A 95 10.99 -10.99 11.82
N ILE A 96 10.80 -12.07 11.06
CA ILE A 96 11.21 -13.42 11.45
C ILE A 96 12.72 -13.46 11.70
N ALA A 97 13.52 -12.93 10.77
CA ALA A 97 14.98 -12.90 10.90
C ALA A 97 15.45 -12.08 12.11
N LEU A 98 14.80 -10.94 12.38
CA LEU A 98 15.09 -10.12 13.56
C LEU A 98 14.74 -10.84 14.87
N THR A 99 13.60 -11.51 14.92
CA THR A 99 13.17 -12.30 16.08
C THR A 99 14.13 -13.44 16.36
N GLN A 100 14.60 -14.13 15.32
CA GLN A 100 15.62 -15.18 15.45
C GLN A 100 16.95 -14.64 15.99
N LYS A 101 17.42 -13.49 15.49
CA LYS A 101 18.63 -12.84 16.00
C LYS A 101 18.48 -12.43 17.47
N LEU A 102 17.33 -11.90 17.85
CA LEU A 102 17.04 -11.55 19.24
C LEU A 102 17.09 -12.78 20.15
N ALA A 103 16.45 -13.89 19.76
CA ALA A 103 16.46 -15.13 20.52
C ALA A 103 17.89 -15.69 20.73
N ILE A 104 18.75 -15.62 19.71
CA ILE A 104 20.17 -16.03 19.82
C ILE A 104 20.92 -15.14 20.81
N ILE A 105 20.71 -13.83 20.76
CA ILE A 105 21.35 -12.88 21.68
C ILE A 105 20.89 -13.14 23.12
N GLU A 106 19.59 -13.33 23.34
CA GLU A 106 19.03 -13.66 24.66
C GLU A 106 19.62 -14.95 25.23
N TYR A 107 19.74 -15.99 24.40
CA TYR A 107 20.36 -17.26 24.78
C TYR A 107 21.82 -17.10 25.21
N GLN A 108 22.61 -16.34 24.44
CA GLN A 108 24.01 -16.06 24.78
C GLN A 108 24.13 -15.29 26.10
N LEU A 109 23.25 -14.33 26.34
CA LEU A 109 23.23 -13.55 27.58
C LEU A 109 22.96 -14.42 28.80
N GLN A 110 21.99 -15.34 28.69
CA GLN A 110 21.67 -16.31 29.75
C GLN A 110 22.86 -17.23 30.04
N HIS A 111 23.54 -17.74 29.00
CA HIS A 111 24.72 -18.61 29.16
C HIS A 111 25.90 -17.90 29.85
N VAL A 112 26.10 -16.61 29.57
CA VAL A 112 27.13 -15.81 30.24
C VAL A 112 26.78 -15.60 31.71
N GLN A 113 25.52 -15.33 32.04
CA GLN A 113 25.06 -15.16 33.44
C GLN A 113 25.15 -16.47 34.24
N GLU A 114 24.85 -17.61 33.62
CA GLU A 114 24.96 -18.93 34.26
C GLU A 114 26.42 -19.30 34.57
N LYS A 115 27.36 -19.00 33.65
CA LYS A 115 28.81 -19.18 33.91
C LYS A 115 29.39 -18.22 34.94
N GLN A 116 28.78 -17.05 35.12
CA GLN A 116 29.23 -16.05 36.10
C GLN A 116 28.62 -16.25 37.49
N SER A 117 27.63 -17.14 37.65
CA SER A 117 27.14 -17.57 38.95
C SER A 117 28.15 -18.56 39.53
N PRO A 118 29.06 -18.15 40.42
CA PRO A 118 30.04 -19.06 40.98
C PRO A 118 29.27 -20.01 41.88
N SER A 119 29.64 -21.28 41.84
CA SER A 119 29.38 -22.28 42.88
C SER A 119 29.36 -21.63 44.26
N ARG A 120 28.15 -21.33 44.75
CA ARG A 120 27.90 -20.80 46.10
C ARG A 120 27.89 -21.93 47.14
N ASP A 121 28.11 -23.16 46.69
CA ASP A 121 28.14 -24.38 47.48
C ASP A 121 29.49 -25.09 47.25
N ALA A 122 30.53 -24.60 47.91
CA ALA A 122 31.78 -25.34 48.18
C ALA A 122 32.28 -24.94 49.56
#